data_AF-A0A1I0Z4V9-F1
#
_entry.id   AF-A0A1I0Z4V9-F1
#
_cell.length_a   1.000
_cell.length_b   1.000
_cell.length_c   1.000
_cell.angle_alpha   90.00
_cell.angle_beta   90.00
_cell.angle_gamma   90.00
#
_symmetry.space_group_name_H-M   'P 1'
#
loop_
_entity.id
_entity.type
_entity.pdbx_description
1 polymer ?
#
loop_
_entity_poly.entity_id
_entity_poly.type
_entity_poly.pdbx_seq_one_letter_code
_entity_poly.pdbx_strand_id
1 'polypeptide(L)'
;MKKIGCVIILLAVISLAALPAGSSVAAVKTDSGIDISITPEEYLFEIPSMKPGDWAPRTIQIQNNGIHEFEYVTTLQNNGGSDKLFHELLLEIGDAHGELYDGKLADFSGFPPRSLAPSSEEELTFTIKFPEYLGNEFQGLSTHFTLTFQAEEDNNTDQAISGGIVGGGGLPLPDTATDIFTYILIGATLVAAGGIIYFLNRIRQSTEKFG
;
A
#
# COMPACT_ATOMS: atom_id res chain seq x y z
N MET A 1 47.54 24.75 1.04
CA MET A 1 47.12 23.47 1.68
C MET A 1 45.94 23.63 2.65
N LYS A 2 45.91 24.60 3.57
CA LYS A 2 44.80 24.80 4.54
C LYS A 2 43.39 25.01 3.93
N LYS A 3 43.27 25.73 2.81
CA LYS A 3 41.96 26.03 2.18
C LYS A 3 41.28 24.82 1.55
N ILE A 4 42.07 23.84 1.07
CA ILE A 4 41.54 22.66 0.39
C ILE A 4 41.16 21.57 1.39
N GLY A 5 41.85 21.50 2.54
CA GLY A 5 41.41 20.71 3.68
C GLY A 5 40.05 21.16 4.21
N CYS A 6 39.80 22.48 4.30
CA CYS A 6 38.48 23.01 4.69
C CYS A 6 37.36 22.63 3.72
N VAL A 7 37.61 22.64 2.41
CA VAL A 7 36.58 22.29 1.40
C VAL A 7 36.27 20.79 1.42
N ILE A 8 37.27 19.93 1.63
CA ILE A 8 37.06 18.48 1.77
C ILE A 8 36.29 18.16 3.05
N ILE A 9 36.57 18.86 4.15
CA ILE A 9 35.81 18.71 5.40
C ILE A 9 34.37 19.23 5.25
N LEU A 10 34.17 20.35 4.55
CA LEU A 10 32.83 20.90 4.31
C LEU A 10 31.98 19.97 3.41
N LEU A 11 32.58 19.38 2.37
CA LEU A 11 31.92 18.40 1.49
C LEU A 11 31.64 17.06 2.19
N ALA A 12 32.53 16.61 3.08
CA ALA A 12 32.29 15.42 3.90
C ALA A 12 31.14 15.64 4.90
N VAL A 13 31.03 16.84 5.47
CA VAL A 13 29.91 17.22 6.36
C VAL A 13 28.60 17.36 5.60
N ILE A 14 28.61 17.90 4.37
CA ILE A 14 27.41 17.99 3.51
C ILE A 14 27.00 16.58 3.01
N SER A 15 27.96 15.69 2.72
CA SER A 15 27.67 14.30 2.35
C SER A 15 27.13 13.47 3.51
N LEU A 16 27.49 13.80 4.76
CA LEU A 16 26.91 13.17 5.95
C LEU A 16 25.52 13.73 6.28
N ALA A 17 25.25 14.99 5.91
CA ALA A 17 23.92 15.60 6.02
C ALA A 17 22.96 15.23 4.87
N ALA A 18 23.48 14.71 3.76
CA ALA A 18 22.71 14.24 2.60
C ALA A 18 22.55 12.71 2.56
N LEU A 19 22.95 12.00 3.62
CA LEU A 19 22.40 10.68 3.86
C LEU A 19 20.88 10.88 4.01
N PRO A 20 20.03 10.26 3.17
CA PRO A 20 18.69 9.99 3.67
C PRO A 20 18.93 9.25 4.97
N ALA A 21 18.38 9.74 6.07
CA ALA A 21 18.22 8.93 7.26
C ALA A 21 17.45 7.69 6.78
N GLY A 22 18.20 6.66 6.40
CA GLY A 22 17.71 5.33 6.07
C GLY A 22 17.29 4.70 7.37
N SER A 23 16.32 5.34 8.01
CA SER A 23 15.45 4.75 8.99
C SER A 23 14.66 3.68 8.24
N SER A 24 15.24 2.49 8.09
CA SER A 24 14.45 1.30 8.43
C SER A 24 14.33 1.26 9.95
N VAL A 25 13.73 2.32 10.49
CA VAL A 25 12.96 2.17 11.70
C VAL A 25 11.81 1.33 11.17
N ALA A 26 11.89 0.00 11.36
CA ALA A 26 10.67 -0.75 11.63
C ALA A 26 9.92 0.18 12.58
N ALA A 27 8.81 0.76 12.11
CA ALA A 27 8.09 1.79 12.83
C ALA A 27 7.79 1.20 14.21
N VAL A 28 8.66 1.46 15.19
CA VAL A 28 8.32 1.31 16.58
C VAL A 28 7.40 2.50 16.74
N LYS A 29 6.11 2.28 16.43
CA LYS A 29 5.02 3.13 16.86
C LYS A 29 5.24 3.27 18.36
N THR A 30 5.91 4.36 18.76
CA THR A 30 6.29 4.58 20.16
C THR A 30 5.17 5.31 20.90
N ASP A 31 3.96 5.19 20.36
CA ASP A 31 2.69 5.62 20.94
C ASP A 31 1.58 4.85 20.21
N SER A 32 1.46 3.54 20.49
CA SER A 32 0.55 2.63 19.80
C SER A 32 -0.89 2.77 20.30
N GLY A 33 -1.42 4.00 20.38
CA GLY A 33 -2.80 4.23 20.77
C GLY A 33 -3.76 3.42 19.89
N ILE A 34 -3.68 3.68 18.57
CA ILE A 34 -4.38 2.92 17.52
C ILE A 34 -3.35 2.18 16.65
N ASP A 35 -3.58 0.89 16.43
CA ASP A 35 -2.86 0.10 15.44
C ASP A 35 -3.81 -0.95 14.83
N ILE A 36 -4.28 -0.70 13.60
CA ILE A 36 -5.16 -1.62 12.87
C ILE A 36 -4.36 -2.38 11.83
N SER A 37 -4.49 -3.71 11.83
CA SER A 37 -3.91 -4.56 10.80
C SER A 37 -4.95 -5.52 10.24
N ILE A 38 -4.75 -5.96 9.00
CA ILE A 38 -5.61 -6.95 8.37
C ILE A 38 -4.79 -8.09 7.80
N THR A 39 -5.31 -9.31 7.83
CA THR A 39 -4.72 -10.46 7.16
C THR A 39 -5.74 -11.06 6.21
N PRO A 40 -5.48 -11.14 4.89
CA PRO A 40 -4.26 -10.72 4.18
C PRO A 40 -4.15 -9.20 3.88
N GLU A 41 -2.93 -8.65 3.87
CA GLU A 41 -2.64 -7.21 3.67
C GLU A 41 -2.67 -6.72 2.21
N GLU A 42 -2.43 -7.59 1.22
CA GLU A 42 -2.31 -7.13 -0.19
C GLU A 42 -3.61 -7.30 -0.98
N TYR A 43 -4.00 -8.55 -1.25
CA TYR A 43 -5.18 -8.87 -2.05
C TYR A 43 -6.09 -9.83 -1.30
N LEU A 44 -7.28 -9.35 -0.93
CA LEU A 44 -8.35 -10.20 -0.42
C LEU A 44 -8.91 -11.04 -1.56
N PHE A 45 -9.15 -10.41 -2.72
CA PHE A 45 -9.69 -11.08 -3.90
C PHE A 45 -8.70 -11.07 -5.05
N GLU A 46 -8.32 -12.25 -5.50
CA GLU A 46 -7.65 -12.48 -6.78
C GLU A 46 -8.38 -13.64 -7.48
N ILE A 47 -9.38 -13.29 -8.30
CA ILE A 47 -10.26 -14.29 -8.93
C ILE A 47 -10.12 -14.18 -10.45
N PRO A 48 -9.14 -14.88 -11.05
CA PRO A 48 -8.98 -14.90 -12.49
C PRO A 48 -10.17 -15.64 -13.12
N SER A 49 -10.70 -15.07 -14.20
CA SER A 49 -11.67 -15.74 -15.08
C SER A 49 -13.00 -16.15 -14.43
N MET A 50 -13.49 -15.37 -13.46
CA MET A 50 -14.84 -15.52 -12.91
C MET A 50 -15.91 -15.41 -14.00
N LYS A 51 -16.92 -16.28 -13.97
CA LYS A 51 -18.01 -16.36 -14.95
C LYS A 51 -19.37 -16.13 -14.29
N PRO A 52 -20.41 -15.75 -15.07
CA PRO A 52 -21.78 -15.74 -14.58
C PRO A 52 -22.16 -17.06 -13.88
N GLY A 53 -22.67 -16.94 -12.65
CA GLY A 53 -23.01 -18.07 -11.77
C GLY A 53 -21.93 -18.43 -10.75
N ASP A 54 -20.70 -17.93 -10.90
CA ASP A 54 -19.62 -18.19 -9.93
C ASP A 54 -19.79 -17.33 -8.66
N TRP A 55 -19.24 -17.83 -7.56
CA TRP A 55 -19.04 -17.07 -6.32
C TRP A 55 -17.71 -17.41 -5.69
N ALA A 56 -17.16 -16.48 -4.92
CA ALA A 56 -15.86 -16.64 -4.29
C ALA A 56 -15.88 -16.00 -2.89
N PRO A 57 -15.88 -16.82 -1.83
CA PRO A 57 -15.73 -16.32 -0.47
C PRO A 57 -14.25 -16.06 -0.14
N ARG A 58 -13.98 -15.02 0.62
CA ARG A 58 -12.68 -14.66 1.18
C ARG A 58 -12.88 -14.13 2.59
N THR A 59 -12.04 -14.60 3.50
CA THR A 59 -12.06 -14.18 4.90
C THR A 59 -10.91 -13.23 5.13
N ILE A 60 -11.19 -12.14 5.83
CA ILE A 60 -10.18 -11.23 6.33
C ILE A 60 -10.25 -11.22 7.85
N GLN A 61 -9.08 -11.28 8.48
CA GLN A 61 -8.95 -11.09 9.91
C GLN A 61 -8.53 -9.65 10.16
N ILE A 62 -9.31 -8.91 10.94
CA ILE A 62 -9.02 -7.53 11.35
C ILE A 62 -8.56 -7.59 12.80
N GLN A 63 -7.45 -6.95 13.11
CA GLN A 63 -6.83 -7.00 14.43
C GLN A 63 -6.50 -5.61 14.95
N ASN A 64 -6.77 -5.40 16.25
CA ASN A 64 -6.31 -4.25 17.00
C ASN A 64 -5.00 -4.62 17.71
N ASN A 65 -3.88 -4.16 17.16
CA ASN A 65 -2.54 -4.28 17.75
C ASN A 65 -2.21 -3.12 18.70
N GLY A 66 -3.12 -2.15 18.82
CA GLY A 66 -2.99 -0.99 19.67
C GLY A 66 -3.31 -1.28 21.14
N ILE A 67 -3.13 -0.26 21.97
CA ILE A 67 -3.39 -0.32 23.41
C ILE A 67 -4.75 0.29 23.80
N HIS A 68 -5.41 0.99 22.86
CA HIS A 68 -6.73 1.57 23.04
C HIS A 68 -7.78 0.85 22.21
N GLU A 69 -9.02 0.87 22.71
CA GLU A 69 -10.19 0.46 21.95
C GLU A 69 -10.45 1.52 20.88
N PHE A 70 -10.75 1.09 19.65
CA PHE A 70 -11.12 2.00 18.57
C PHE A 70 -12.38 1.50 17.87
N GLU A 71 -13.05 2.41 17.18
CA GLU A 71 -14.01 2.07 16.15
C GLU A 71 -13.36 2.19 14.78
N TYR A 72 -13.70 1.26 13.88
CA TYR A 72 -13.29 1.37 12.50
C TYR A 72 -14.49 1.38 11.56
N VAL A 73 -14.28 2.01 10.41
CA VAL A 73 -15.21 2.05 9.28
C VAL A 73 -14.61 1.34 8.08
N THR A 74 -15.45 0.63 7.33
CA THR A 74 -15.05 0.00 6.08
C THR A 74 -15.62 0.78 4.91
N THR A 75 -14.79 1.08 3.93
CA THR A 75 -15.19 1.73 2.68
C THR A 75 -14.69 0.94 1.48
N LEU A 76 -15.34 1.11 0.34
CA LEU A 76 -14.94 0.48 -0.92
C LEU A 76 -14.79 1.52 -2.01
N GLN A 77 -13.73 1.40 -2.79
CA GLN A 77 -13.43 2.28 -3.91
C GLN A 77 -13.22 1.46 -5.19
N ASN A 78 -13.80 1.91 -6.30
CA ASN A 78 -13.50 1.40 -7.63
C ASN A 78 -12.15 1.99 -8.10
N ASN A 79 -11.20 1.11 -8.38
CA ASN A 79 -9.84 1.46 -8.80
C ASN A 79 -9.60 1.25 -10.31
N GLY A 80 -10.65 0.88 -11.06
CA GLY A 80 -10.63 0.81 -12.51
C GLY A 80 -10.95 -0.57 -13.09
N GLY A 81 -10.72 -0.72 -14.39
CA GLY A 81 -11.24 -1.84 -15.17
C GLY A 81 -12.61 -1.50 -15.76
N SER A 82 -13.51 -2.48 -15.77
CA SER A 82 -14.84 -2.36 -16.34
C SER A 82 -15.84 -1.89 -15.28
N ASP A 83 -16.24 -0.63 -15.39
CA ASP A 83 -17.35 -0.09 -14.58
C ASP A 83 -18.62 -0.91 -14.75
N LYS A 84 -18.87 -1.39 -15.97
CA LYS A 84 -20.03 -2.25 -16.27
C LYS A 84 -20.04 -3.51 -15.39
N LEU A 85 -18.89 -4.17 -15.23
CA LEU A 85 -18.79 -5.36 -14.37
C LEU A 85 -18.90 -4.97 -12.89
N PHE A 86 -18.23 -3.90 -12.47
CA PHE A 86 -18.27 -3.40 -11.10
C PHE A 86 -19.69 -3.15 -10.57
N HIS A 87 -20.57 -2.59 -11.41
CA HIS A 87 -21.96 -2.27 -11.05
C HIS A 87 -22.91 -3.48 -11.02
N GLU A 88 -22.48 -4.64 -11.53
CA GLU A 88 -23.31 -5.84 -11.62
C GLU A 88 -22.85 -6.97 -10.70
N LEU A 89 -21.61 -6.93 -10.20
CA LEU A 89 -21.16 -7.86 -9.16
C LEU A 89 -21.95 -7.63 -7.87
N LEU A 90 -22.26 -8.72 -7.18
CA LEU A 90 -22.86 -8.69 -5.85
C LEU A 90 -21.78 -8.91 -4.80
N LEU A 91 -21.94 -8.24 -3.68
CA LEU A 91 -21.11 -8.35 -2.50
C LEU A 91 -21.98 -8.79 -1.33
N GLU A 92 -21.58 -9.88 -0.69
CA GLU A 92 -22.11 -10.31 0.59
C GLU A 92 -21.00 -10.20 1.64
N ILE A 93 -21.32 -9.65 2.80
CA ILE A 93 -20.40 -9.53 3.94
C ILE A 93 -21.10 -10.14 5.14
N GLY A 94 -20.42 -11.02 5.86
CA GLY A 94 -20.91 -11.59 7.11
C GLY A 94 -19.82 -11.76 8.14
N ASP A 95 -20.24 -11.85 9.40
CA ASP A 95 -19.39 -12.16 10.55
C ASP A 95 -19.93 -13.39 11.30
N ALA A 96 -19.40 -13.66 12.50
CA ALA A 96 -19.88 -14.77 13.34
C ALA A 96 -21.34 -14.61 13.82
N HIS A 97 -21.90 -13.40 13.75
CA HIS A 97 -23.25 -13.05 14.22
C HIS A 97 -24.29 -13.01 13.10
N GLY A 98 -23.87 -12.91 11.84
CA GLY A 98 -24.74 -13.03 10.68
C GLY A 98 -24.31 -12.18 9.50
N GLU A 99 -25.28 -11.85 8.65
CA GLU A 99 -25.09 -11.00 7.48
C GLU A 99 -25.00 -9.52 7.87
N LEU A 100 -23.97 -8.85 7.38
CA LEU A 100 -23.74 -7.41 7.54
C LEU A 100 -24.15 -6.61 6.30
N TYR A 101 -24.06 -7.23 5.12
CA TYR A 101 -24.41 -6.62 3.85
C TYR A 101 -24.73 -7.69 2.81
N ASP A 102 -25.76 -7.45 2.01
CA ASP A 102 -26.09 -8.20 0.80
C ASP A 102 -26.62 -7.21 -0.24
N GLY A 103 -25.89 -7.05 -1.34
CA GLY A 103 -26.24 -6.08 -2.39
C GLY A 103 -25.21 -5.97 -3.51
N LYS A 104 -25.33 -4.91 -4.31
CA LYS A 104 -24.38 -4.64 -5.39
C LYS A 104 -23.06 -4.11 -4.85
N LEU A 105 -21.95 -4.61 -5.39
CA LEU A 105 -20.61 -4.16 -5.05
C LEU A 105 -20.46 -2.63 -5.17
N ALA A 106 -21.05 -2.04 -6.22
CA ALA A 106 -21.01 -0.60 -6.46
C ALA A 106 -21.87 0.24 -5.50
N ASP A 107 -22.84 -0.37 -4.84
CA ASP A 107 -23.74 0.33 -3.91
C ASP A 107 -23.23 0.25 -2.46
N PHE A 108 -22.13 -0.45 -2.22
CA PHE A 108 -21.56 -0.59 -0.88
C PHE A 108 -20.85 0.70 -0.44
N SER A 109 -21.43 1.38 0.55
CA SER A 109 -20.90 2.61 1.15
C SER A 109 -20.35 2.41 2.57
N GLY A 110 -20.11 1.16 2.96
CA GLY A 110 -19.76 0.79 4.33
C GLY A 110 -20.95 0.31 5.17
N PHE A 111 -20.65 -0.26 6.33
CA PHE A 111 -21.59 -0.67 7.36
C PHE A 111 -21.34 0.16 8.65
N PRO A 112 -22.24 0.10 9.66
CA PRO A 112 -22.08 0.87 10.89
C PRO A 112 -20.70 0.66 11.54
N PRO A 113 -20.08 1.69 12.15
CA PRO A 113 -18.78 1.56 12.81
C PRO A 113 -18.73 0.37 13.76
N ARG A 114 -17.60 -0.33 13.75
CA ARG A 114 -17.39 -1.54 14.56
C ARG A 114 -16.29 -1.29 15.57
N SER A 115 -16.56 -1.64 16.82
CA SER A 115 -15.63 -1.45 17.92
C SER A 115 -14.76 -2.69 18.09
N LEU A 116 -13.45 -2.49 18.23
CA LEU A 116 -12.46 -3.54 18.41
C LEU A 116 -11.60 -3.23 19.64
N ALA A 117 -11.69 -4.09 20.66
CA ALA A 117 -10.95 -3.95 21.90
C ALA A 117 -9.43 -4.17 21.69
N PRO A 118 -8.56 -3.67 22.59
CA PRO A 118 -7.12 -3.87 22.49
C PRO A 118 -6.76 -5.36 22.42
N SER A 119 -5.82 -5.71 21.53
CA SER A 119 -5.36 -7.10 21.32
C SER A 119 -6.47 -8.09 20.95
N SER A 120 -7.61 -7.60 20.44
CA SER A 120 -8.69 -8.43 19.91
C SER A 120 -8.69 -8.44 18.39
N GLU A 121 -9.37 -9.45 17.85
CA GLU A 121 -9.50 -9.69 16.43
C GLU A 121 -10.95 -10.04 16.08
N GLU A 122 -11.33 -9.76 14.84
CA GLU A 122 -12.57 -10.26 14.28
C GLU A 122 -12.35 -10.78 12.86
N GLU A 123 -13.18 -11.75 12.47
CA GLU A 123 -13.18 -12.32 11.14
C GLU A 123 -14.42 -11.84 10.37
N LEU A 124 -14.18 -11.27 9.19
CA LEU A 124 -15.22 -10.91 8.25
C LEU A 124 -15.08 -11.78 6.99
N THR A 125 -16.18 -12.38 6.56
CA THR A 125 -16.25 -13.13 5.32
C THR A 125 -16.91 -12.28 4.25
N PHE A 126 -16.14 -11.95 3.22
CA PHE A 126 -16.60 -11.26 2.03
C PHE A 126 -16.82 -12.28 0.92
N THR A 127 -17.97 -12.26 0.27
CA THR A 127 -18.27 -13.13 -0.87
C THR A 127 -18.64 -12.27 -2.06
N ILE A 128 -17.85 -12.38 -3.13
CA ILE A 128 -18.22 -11.82 -4.42
C ILE A 128 -19.03 -12.85 -5.18
N LYS A 129 -20.18 -12.45 -5.70
CA LYS A 129 -21.00 -13.26 -6.60
C LYS A 129 -21.11 -12.60 -7.96
N PHE A 130 -21.01 -13.43 -8.99
CA PHE A 130 -21.24 -13.03 -10.37
C PHE A 130 -22.64 -13.53 -10.75
N PRO A 131 -23.64 -12.66 -10.88
CA PRO A 131 -25.01 -13.10 -11.13
C PRO A 131 -25.16 -13.95 -12.39
N GLU A 132 -25.94 -15.03 -12.28
CA GLU A 132 -26.16 -16.00 -13.37
C GLU A 132 -26.94 -15.44 -14.56
N TYR A 133 -27.73 -14.37 -14.35
CA TYR A 133 -28.52 -13.73 -15.40
C TYR A 133 -27.67 -12.84 -16.31
N LEU A 134 -26.40 -12.59 -15.97
CA LEU A 134 -25.49 -11.80 -16.78
C LEU A 134 -25.00 -12.62 -17.97
N GLY A 135 -25.05 -12.03 -19.17
CA GLY A 135 -24.69 -12.73 -20.39
C GLY A 135 -23.19 -12.75 -20.67
N ASN A 136 -22.83 -13.37 -21.80
CA ASN A 136 -21.44 -13.49 -22.26
C ASN A 136 -20.76 -12.14 -22.54
N GLU A 137 -21.51 -11.05 -22.62
CA GLU A 137 -20.96 -9.69 -22.76
C GLU A 137 -20.15 -9.22 -21.54
N PHE A 138 -20.24 -9.93 -20.42
CA PHE A 138 -19.41 -9.69 -19.23
C PHE A 138 -18.19 -10.62 -19.17
N GLN A 139 -18.13 -11.64 -20.04
CA GLN A 139 -17.02 -12.58 -20.06
C GLN A 139 -15.73 -11.89 -20.53
N GLY A 140 -14.64 -12.08 -19.79
CA GLY A 140 -13.33 -11.49 -20.10
C GLY A 140 -13.17 -10.04 -19.63
N LEU A 141 -14.21 -9.41 -19.07
CA LEU A 141 -14.07 -8.15 -18.36
C LEU A 141 -13.33 -8.38 -17.04
N SER A 142 -12.72 -7.31 -16.53
CA SER A 142 -12.14 -7.28 -15.19
C SER A 142 -12.47 -5.98 -14.49
N THR A 143 -12.59 -6.02 -13.17
CA THR A 143 -12.74 -4.84 -12.32
C THR A 143 -11.83 -4.96 -11.11
N HIS A 144 -11.40 -3.81 -10.61
CA HIS A 144 -10.47 -3.68 -9.51
C HIS A 144 -11.11 -2.74 -8.49
N PHE A 145 -11.09 -3.13 -7.23
CA PHE A 145 -11.57 -2.33 -6.13
C PHE A 145 -10.64 -2.43 -4.94
N THR A 146 -10.72 -1.47 -4.04
CA THR A 146 -10.02 -1.49 -2.76
C THR A 146 -11.01 -1.39 -1.64
N LEU A 147 -10.82 -2.22 -0.62
CA LEU A 147 -11.45 -2.12 0.68
C LEU A 147 -10.49 -1.40 1.62
N THR A 148 -10.94 -0.34 2.27
CA THR A 148 -10.18 0.41 3.27
C THR A 148 -10.87 0.28 4.62
N PHE A 149 -10.12 -0.16 5.62
CA PHE A 149 -10.51 -0.23 7.03
C PHE A 149 -9.80 0.91 7.76
N GLN A 150 -10.57 1.90 8.21
CA GLN A 150 -10.04 3.11 8.82
C GLN A 150 -10.47 3.18 10.28
N ALA A 151 -9.50 3.26 11.19
CA ALA A 151 -9.71 3.48 12.61
C ALA A 151 -9.34 4.93 12.98
N GLU A 152 -10.18 5.59 13.79
CA GLU A 152 -9.97 6.97 14.23
C GLU A 152 -10.18 7.09 15.74
N GLU A 153 -9.25 7.77 16.43
CA GLU A 153 -9.33 8.12 17.85
C GLU A 153 -8.77 9.54 18.00
N ASP A 154 -9.62 10.47 18.44
CA ASP A 154 -9.34 11.89 18.72
C ASP A 154 -8.52 12.67 17.68
N ASN A 155 -7.22 12.37 17.55
CA ASN A 155 -6.27 13.03 16.65
C ASN A 155 -5.37 12.06 15.88
N ASN A 156 -5.63 10.76 16.00
CA ASN A 156 -4.85 9.71 15.35
C ASN A 156 -5.75 8.90 14.43
N THR A 157 -5.23 8.58 13.25
CA THR A 157 -5.94 7.81 12.23
C THR A 157 -5.00 6.76 11.72
N ASP A 158 -5.45 5.51 11.73
CA ASP A 158 -4.72 4.39 11.16
C ASP A 158 -5.59 3.67 10.14
N GLN A 159 -4.95 3.10 9.12
CA GLN A 159 -5.66 2.48 8.00
C GLN A 159 -5.00 1.18 7.60
N ALA A 160 -5.83 0.17 7.37
CA ALA A 160 -5.45 -1.07 6.73
C ALA A 160 -6.24 -1.21 5.42
N ILE A 161 -5.56 -1.64 4.36
CA ILE A 161 -6.11 -1.60 3.00
C ILE A 161 -5.96 -2.99 2.38
N SER A 162 -7.01 -3.51 1.74
CA SER A 162 -6.94 -4.75 0.97
C SER A 162 -7.55 -4.58 -0.42
N GLY A 163 -6.87 -5.09 -1.44
CA GLY A 163 -7.32 -5.03 -2.83
C GLY A 163 -8.23 -6.20 -3.23
N GLY A 164 -9.06 -5.96 -4.26
CA GLY A 164 -9.84 -7.00 -4.91
C GLY A 164 -9.80 -6.87 -6.42
N ILE A 165 -9.51 -7.98 -7.10
CA ILE A 165 -9.47 -8.11 -8.55
C ILE A 165 -10.38 -9.27 -8.95
N VAL A 166 -11.35 -8.95 -9.80
CA VAL A 166 -12.33 -9.93 -10.29
C VAL A 166 -12.33 -9.91 -11.80
N GLY A 167 -12.15 -11.08 -12.42
CA GLY A 167 -12.28 -11.27 -13.86
C GLY A 167 -10.96 -11.54 -14.59
N GLY A 168 -10.94 -11.32 -15.91
CA GLY A 168 -9.86 -11.80 -16.80
C GLY A 168 -8.65 -10.87 -16.96
N GLY A 169 -8.52 -9.85 -16.12
CA GLY A 169 -7.47 -8.83 -16.23
C GLY A 169 -6.15 -9.32 -15.66
N GLY A 170 -5.04 -9.03 -16.34
CA GLY A 170 -3.72 -9.29 -15.77
C GLY A 170 -3.55 -8.59 -14.43
N LEU A 171 -2.80 -9.21 -13.53
CA LEU A 171 -2.58 -8.69 -12.18
C LEU A 171 -1.97 -7.28 -12.25
N PRO A 172 -2.54 -6.28 -11.52
CA PRO A 172 -1.84 -5.04 -11.27
C PRO A 172 -0.56 -5.41 -10.53
N LEU A 173 0.57 -5.12 -11.17
CA LEU A 173 1.87 -5.39 -10.58
C LEU A 173 2.01 -4.47 -9.34
N PRO A 174 2.54 -4.98 -8.21
CA PRO A 174 2.88 -4.12 -7.08
C PRO A 174 3.79 -2.98 -7.58
N ASP A 175 3.56 -1.75 -7.11
CA ASP A 175 4.28 -0.56 -7.55
C ASP A 175 5.69 -0.50 -6.96
N THR A 176 6.51 -1.48 -7.34
CA THR A 176 7.93 -1.61 -7.00
C THR A 176 8.81 -0.58 -7.71
N ALA A 177 8.26 0.16 -8.66
CA ALA A 177 9.02 1.07 -9.51
C ALA A 177 9.45 2.32 -8.75
N THR A 178 8.55 2.90 -7.95
CA THR A 178 8.79 4.16 -7.22
C THR A 178 9.99 4.05 -6.26
N ASP A 179 10.15 2.93 -5.56
CA ASP A 179 11.25 2.72 -4.62
C ASP A 179 12.58 2.45 -5.33
N ILE A 180 12.58 1.64 -6.40
CA ILE A 180 13.81 1.32 -7.17
C ILE A 180 14.39 2.58 -7.84
N PHE A 181 13.54 3.47 -8.38
CA PHE A 181 14.02 4.72 -8.96
C PHE A 181 14.71 5.63 -7.94
N THR A 182 14.24 5.63 -6.69
CA THR A 182 14.86 6.38 -5.59
C THR A 182 16.27 5.86 -5.29
N TYR A 183 16.45 4.54 -5.21
CA TYR A 183 17.78 3.95 -4.99
C TYR A 183 18.75 4.18 -6.16
N ILE A 184 18.27 4.08 -7.41
CA ILE A 184 19.08 4.38 -8.61
C ILE A 184 19.51 5.85 -8.62
N LEU A 185 18.61 6.77 -8.27
CA LEU A 185 18.90 8.20 -8.23
C LEU A 185 19.95 8.53 -7.17
N ILE A 186 19.86 7.92 -5.98
CA ILE A 186 20.88 8.03 -4.93
C ILE A 186 22.24 7.52 -5.45
N GLY A 187 22.27 6.35 -6.07
CA GLY A 187 23.50 5.76 -6.64
C GLY A 187 24.13 6.62 -7.74
N ALA A 188 23.34 7.12 -8.68
CA ALA A 188 23.80 7.99 -9.75
C ALA A 188 24.41 9.28 -9.21
N THR A 189 23.80 9.86 -8.17
CA THR A 189 24.29 11.08 -7.51
C THR A 189 25.66 10.83 -6.86
N LEU A 190 25.84 9.67 -6.22
CA LEU A 190 27.09 9.28 -5.57
C LEU A 190 28.24 9.08 -6.59
N VAL A 191 27.96 8.44 -7.73
CA VAL A 191 28.93 8.26 -8.82
C VAL A 191 29.34 9.59 -9.44
N ALA A 192 28.37 10.49 -9.68
CA ALA A 192 28.65 11.82 -10.23
C ALA A 192 29.53 12.64 -9.28
N ALA A 193 29.22 12.64 -7.97
CA ALA A 193 30.03 13.31 -6.97
C ALA A 193 31.47 12.76 -6.91
N GLY A 194 31.63 11.43 -6.92
CA GLY A 194 32.94 10.79 -6.97
C GLY A 194 33.74 11.13 -8.22
N GLY A 195 33.08 11.17 -9.38
CA GLY A 195 33.69 11.58 -10.65
C GLY A 195 34.20 13.02 -10.64
N ILE A 196 33.41 13.94 -10.09
CA ILE A 196 33.80 15.36 -9.94
C ILE A 196 35.02 15.48 -9.03
N ILE A 197 35.03 14.79 -7.89
CA ILE A 197 36.17 14.80 -6.94
C ILE A 197 37.44 14.25 -7.61
N TYR A 198 37.33 13.13 -8.32
CA TYR A 198 38.46 12.54 -9.04
C TYR A 198 39.01 13.49 -10.10
N PHE A 199 38.14 14.16 -10.86
CA PHE A 199 38.52 15.09 -11.90
C PHE A 199 39.23 16.34 -11.33
N LEU A 200 38.70 16.91 -10.25
CA LEU A 200 39.33 18.04 -9.55
C LEU A 200 40.70 17.66 -8.97
N ASN A 201 40.85 16.46 -8.41
CA ASN A 201 42.14 15.96 -7.92
C ASN A 201 43.15 15.76 -9.05
N ARG A 202 42.71 15.26 -10.21
CA ARG A 202 43.57 15.08 -11.38
C ARG A 202 44.07 16.41 -11.94
N ILE A 203 43.20 17.43 -12.02
CA ILE A 203 43.61 18.77 -12.45
C ILE A 203 44.66 19.35 -11.51
N ARG A 204 44.45 19.19 -10.20
CA ARG A 204 45.38 19.72 -9.19
C ARG A 204 46.76 19.06 -9.25
N GLN A 205 46.83 17.76 -9.46
CA GLN A 205 48.12 17.05 -9.64
C GLN A 205 48.86 17.49 -10.91
N SER A 206 48.14 17.90 -11.95
CA SER A 206 48.76 18.43 -13.16
C SER A 206 49.36 19.82 -12.96
N THR A 207 48.83 20.63 -12.03
CA THR A 207 49.36 21.96 -11.73
C THR A 207 50.65 21.89 -10.89
N GLU A 208 50.81 20.87 -10.04
CA GLU A 208 52.02 20.67 -9.24
C GLU A 208 53.21 20.07 -10.04
N LYS A 209 52.98 19.54 -11.25
CA LYS A 209 54.06 19.05 -12.13
C LYS A 209 54.65 20.10 -13.08
N PHE A 210 54.09 21.31 -13.10
CA PHE A 210 54.56 22.42 -13.95
C PHE A 210 55.02 23.65 -13.14
N GLY A 211 55.36 23.46 -11.86
CA GLY A 211 55.95 24.48 -10.97
C GLY A 211 57.39 24.14 -10.61
#